data_AF-B2X0D9-F1
#
_entry.id   AF-B2X0D9-F1
#
_cell.length_a   1.000
_cell.length_b   1.000
_cell.length_c   1.000
_cell.angle_alpha   90.00
_cell.angle_beta   90.00
_cell.angle_gamma   90.00
#
_symmetry.space_group_name_H-M   'P 1'
#
loop_
_entity.id
_entity.type
_entity.pdbx_description
1 polymer ?
#
loop_
_entity_poly.entity_id
_entity_poly.type
_entity_poly.pdbx_seq_one_letter_code
_entity_poly.pdbx_strand_id
1 'polypeptide(L)' 'PSMKDWRGGRAASFNIIPSSTGAAKAVGKVLPSLNGKLTGMSFRVPTVDVSVVDLTVRLEKEAS' A
#
# COMPACT_ATOMS: atom_id res chain seq x y z
N PRO A 1 9.13 -10.94 18.20
CA PRO A 1 9.72 -10.59 16.87
C PRO A 1 9.07 -11.39 15.74
N SER A 2 8.55 -10.73 14.70
CA SER A 2 8.04 -11.42 13.50
C SER A 2 9.20 -11.71 12.57
N MET A 3 9.51 -13.00 12.34
CA MET A 3 10.68 -13.40 11.55
C MET A 3 10.52 -13.11 10.05
N LYS A 4 9.28 -13.03 9.55
CA LYS A 4 8.97 -12.75 8.13
C LYS A 4 8.78 -11.26 7.83
N ASP A 5 8.51 -10.45 8.85
CA ASP A 5 8.32 -8.99 8.74
C ASP A 5 8.83 -8.32 10.02
N TRP A 6 10.11 -7.95 10.04
CA TRP A 6 10.75 -7.40 11.23
C TRP A 6 10.13 -6.08 11.67
N ARG A 7 9.68 -5.25 10.72
CA ARG A 7 9.01 -3.97 11.00
C ARG A 7 7.62 -4.23 11.60
N GLY A 8 6.88 -5.17 11.04
CA GLY A 8 5.58 -5.63 11.56
C GLY A 8 5.65 -6.28 12.94
N GLY A 9 6.82 -6.73 13.37
CA GLY A 9 7.03 -7.29 14.71
C GLY A 9 7.17 -6.25 15.84
N ARG A 10 7.13 -4.95 15.53
CA ARG A 10 7.19 -3.86 16.51
C ARG A 10 5.80 -3.57 17.09
N ALA A 11 5.74 -2.85 18.22
CA ALA A 11 4.49 -2.55 18.90
C ALA A 11 3.57 -1.68 18.02
N ALA A 12 2.44 -2.25 17.58
CA ALA A 12 1.53 -1.63 16.61
C ALA A 12 0.92 -0.31 17.10
N SER A 13 0.46 -0.26 18.36
CA SER A 13 -0.22 0.92 18.91
C SER A 13 0.69 2.12 19.18
N PHE A 14 2.01 1.99 18.98
CA PHE A 14 2.99 3.02 19.33
C PHE A 14 3.91 3.40 18.17
N ASN A 15 3.67 2.91 16.95
CA ASN A 15 4.53 3.16 15.81
C ASN A 15 3.73 3.40 14.54
N ILE A 16 4.31 4.18 13.64
CA ILE A 16 3.99 4.14 12.22
C ILE A 16 4.91 3.09 11.61
N ILE A 17 4.32 2.02 11.05
CA ILE A 17 5.08 0.85 10.58
C ILE A 17 4.98 0.77 9.06
N PRO A 18 6.06 1.05 8.31
CA PRO A 18 6.09 0.84 6.88
C PRO A 18 6.05 -0.66 6.56
N SER A 19 5.23 -1.06 5.59
CA SER A 19 5.09 -2.44 5.14
C SER A 19 4.89 -2.49 3.62
N SER A 20 5.41 -3.54 2.98
CA SER A 20 5.17 -3.79 1.55
C SER A 20 3.75 -4.30 1.33
N THR A 21 3.19 -4.05 0.15
CA THR A 21 1.88 -4.58 -0.24
C THR A 21 1.87 -4.98 -1.71
N GLY A 22 1.13 -6.05 -2.03
CA GLY A 22 0.88 -6.50 -3.39
C GLY A 22 -0.36 -5.89 -4.04
N ALA A 23 -1.15 -5.09 -3.29
CA ALA A 23 -2.48 -4.65 -3.73
C ALA A 23 -2.46 -3.90 -5.07
N ALA A 24 -1.58 -2.89 -5.20
CA ALA A 24 -1.45 -2.12 -6.44
C ALA A 24 -1.02 -2.99 -7.64
N LYS A 25 -0.12 -3.96 -7.43
CA LYS A 25 0.27 -4.92 -8.48
C LYS A 25 -0.87 -5.86 -8.85
N ALA A 26 -1.71 -6.23 -7.88
CA ALA A 26 -2.85 -7.11 -8.11
C ALA A 26 -3.94 -6.44 -8.97
N VAL A 27 -4.05 -5.10 -8.95
CA VAL A 27 -4.92 -4.36 -9.89
C VAL A 27 -4.61 -4.74 -11.33
N GLY A 28 -3.33 -4.90 -11.69
CA GLY A 28 -2.91 -5.31 -13.04
C GLY A 28 -3.42 -6.69 -13.47
N LYS A 29 -3.76 -7.58 -12.54
CA LYS A 29 -4.36 -8.89 -12.84
C LYS A 29 -5.86 -8.77 -13.16
N VAL A 30 -6.55 -7.82 -12.52
CA VAL A 30 -8.00 -7.60 -12.69
C VAL A 30 -8.28 -6.62 -13.83
N LEU A 31 -7.41 -5.65 -14.03
CA LEU A 31 -7.44 -4.65 -15.09
C LEU A 31 -6.15 -4.77 -15.92
N PRO A 32 -6.12 -5.63 -16.96
CA PRO A 32 -4.91 -5.94 -17.72
C PRO A 32 -4.22 -4.72 -18.35
N SER A 33 -4.97 -3.68 -18.72
CA SER A 33 -4.42 -2.42 -19.27
C SER A 33 -3.57 -1.62 -18.26
N LEU A 34 -3.68 -1.93 -16.97
CA LEU A 34 -2.90 -1.36 -15.87
C LEU A 34 -1.77 -2.28 -15.40
N ASN A 35 -1.59 -3.45 -16.02
CA ASN A 35 -0.56 -4.39 -15.62
C ASN A 35 0.84 -3.77 -15.77
N GLY A 36 1.65 -3.89 -14.71
CA GLY A 36 2.98 -3.28 -14.63
C GLY A 36 3.01 -1.76 -14.42
N LYS A 37 1.87 -1.05 -14.47
CA LYS A 37 1.82 0.41 -14.28
C LYS A 37 1.68 0.87 -12.84
N LEU A 38 1.19 -0.02 -11.95
CA LEU A 38 0.89 0.31 -10.57
C LEU A 38 1.73 -0.52 -9.59
N THR A 39 2.24 0.14 -8.56
CA THR A 39 2.90 -0.47 -7.39
C THR A 39 2.62 0.41 -6.18
N GLY A 40 2.94 -0.05 -4.98
CA GLY A 40 2.71 0.73 -3.77
C GLY A 40 3.36 0.16 -2.51
N MET A 41 3.19 0.90 -1.44
CA MET A 41 3.56 0.51 -0.07
C MET A 41 2.42 0.85 0.88
N SER A 42 2.55 0.51 2.15
CA SER A 42 1.59 0.84 3.19
C SER A 42 2.28 1.34 4.45
N PHE A 43 1.58 2.17 5.20
CA PHE A 43 1.93 2.54 6.56
C PHE A 43 0.82 2.05 7.48
N ARG A 44 1.15 1.12 8.39
CA ARG A 44 0.23 0.74 9.46
C ARG A 44 0.35 1.78 10.57
N VAL A 45 -0.79 2.27 11.03
CA VAL A 45 -0.89 3.32 12.05
C VAL A 45 -1.75 2.86 13.23
N PRO A 46 -1.67 3.53 14.40
CA PRO A 46 -2.42 3.15 15.61
C PRO A 46 -3.94 3.42 15.56
N THR A 47 -4.63 2.95 14.52
CA THR A 47 -6.09 2.93 14.43
C THR A 47 -6.58 1.49 14.45
N VAL A 48 -7.69 1.24 15.16
CA VAL A 48 -8.24 -0.11 15.32
C VAL A 48 -8.91 -0.65 14.06
N ASP A 49 -9.45 0.25 13.24
CA ASP A 49 -10.13 -0.07 11.99
C ASP A 49 -10.07 1.14 11.04
N VAL A 50 -10.52 0.92 9.80
CA VAL A 50 -10.49 1.83 8.66
C VAL A 50 -9.08 2.09 8.14
N SER A 51 -8.99 2.26 6.82
CA SER A 51 -7.76 2.56 6.11
C SER A 51 -8.08 3.47 4.93
N VAL A 52 -7.06 4.11 4.38
CA VAL A 52 -7.19 5.03 3.24
C VAL A 52 -6.18 4.67 2.16
N VAL A 53 -6.57 4.88 0.91
CA VAL A 53 -5.67 4.82 -0.25
C VAL A 53 -5.27 6.23 -0.61
N ASP A 54 -3.96 6.48 -0.64
CA ASP A 54 -3.38 7.67 -1.25
C ASP A 54 -2.75 7.26 -2.58
N LEU A 55 -3.31 7.75 -3.68
CA LEU A 55 -2.95 7.36 -5.04
C LEU A 55 -2.43 8.57 -5.81
N THR A 56 -1.12 8.58 -6.04
CA THR A 56 -0.50 9.51 -6.99
C THR A 56 -0.34 8.84 -8.35
N VAL A 57 -0.85 9.47 -9.41
CA VAL A 57 -0.82 8.95 -10.78
C VAL A 57 -0.46 10.03 -11.79
N ARG A 58 0.09 9.59 -12.93
CA ARG A 58 0.20 10.42 -14.13
C ARG A 58 -0.96 10.08 -15.05
N LEU A 59 -1.75 11.09 -15.42
CA LEU A 59 -2.89 10.92 -16.31
C LEU A 59 -2.44 10.99 -17.77
N GLU A 60 -3.15 10.26 -18.64
CA GLU A 60 -2.93 10.30 -20.09
C GLU A 60 -3.48 11.58 -20.72
N LYS A 61 -4.61 12.07 -20.18
CA LYS A 61 -5.25 13.32 -20.59
C LYS A 61 -5.19 14.32 -19.44
N GLU A 62 -5.09 15.60 -19.78
CA GLU A 62 -5.15 16.67 -18.79
C GLU A 62 -6.50 16.65 -18.06
N ALA A 63 -6.45 16.87 -16.75
CA ALA A 63 -7.62 16.97 -15.87
C ALA A 63 -7.31 18.00 -14.77
N SER A 64 -8.36 18.66 -14.25
CA SER A 64 -8.30 19.66 -13.17
C SER A 64 -9.10 19.23 -11.95
#